data_AF-A0A7Y4MWP6-F1
#
_entry.id   AF-A0A7Y4MWP6-F1
#
_cell.length_a   1.000
_cell.length_b   1.000
_cell.length_c   1.000
_cell.angle_alpha   90.00
_cell.angle_beta   90.00
_cell.angle_gamma   90.00
#
_symmetry.space_group_name_H-M   'P 1'
#
loop_
_entity.id
_entity.type
_entity.pdbx_description
1 polymer ?
#
loop_
_entity_poly.entity_id
_entity_poly.type
_entity_poly.pdbx_seq_one_letter_code
_entity_poly.pdbx_strand_id
1 'polypeptide(L)'
;LEGPFIREGRTSPTGLAQRVGISGLGDLWRIQPFATLWSALGTFFRDPRLLQLFGRYATYCGASPFTAPATLMLVAHVEQAGVWTVAGGMSALAGAVADLATQRGATFRFGTHVDRILTEGGRVSGVVLSDGERIPAD
;
A
#
# COMPACT_ATOMS: atom_id res chain seq x y z
N LEU A 1 4.19 -17.89 3.58
CA LEU A 1 4.06 -16.42 3.59
C LEU A 1 3.07 -16.07 4.72
N GLU A 2 3.49 -16.15 5.99
CA GLU A 2 2.58 -16.07 7.16
C GLU A 2 2.92 -14.91 8.13
N GLY A 3 3.50 -13.83 7.64
CA GLY A 3 3.71 -12.61 8.42
C GLY A 3 3.04 -11.40 7.76
N PRO A 4 2.50 -10.43 8.52
CA PRO A 4 2.11 -9.15 7.95
C PRO A 4 3.33 -8.50 7.31
N PHE A 5 3.27 -8.20 6.01
CA PHE A 5 4.35 -7.55 5.26
C PHE A 5 4.85 -6.26 5.95
N ILE A 6 3.96 -5.58 6.67
CA ILE A 6 4.24 -4.38 7.48
C ILE A 6 5.25 -4.64 8.63
N ARG A 7 5.41 -5.88 9.09
CA ARG A 7 6.35 -6.24 10.17
C ARG A 7 7.70 -6.74 9.66
N GLU A 8 7.88 -6.88 8.34
CA GLU A 8 9.15 -7.35 7.79
C GLU A 8 10.12 -6.18 7.56
N GLY A 9 11.28 -6.24 8.20
CA GLY A 9 12.36 -5.28 7.99
C GLY A 9 12.80 -5.24 6.53
N ARG A 10 13.02 -4.02 6.04
CA ARG A 10 13.57 -3.63 4.72
C ARG A 10 13.91 -4.82 3.81
N THR A 11 13.09 -5.04 2.78
CA THR A 11 13.41 -5.99 1.71
C THR A 11 14.66 -5.53 0.98
N SER A 12 15.80 -6.18 1.23
CA SER A 12 17.00 -6.02 0.40
C SER A 12 16.87 -6.91 -0.86
N PRO A 13 17.45 -6.51 -2.01
CA PRO A 13 17.47 -7.34 -3.21
C PRO A 13 18.06 -8.74 -2.96
N THR A 14 19.04 -8.85 -2.05
CA THR A 14 19.65 -10.11 -1.63
C THR A 14 18.71 -10.95 -0.77
N GLY A 15 17.96 -10.35 0.15
CA GLY A 15 16.96 -11.03 0.95
C GLY A 15 15.78 -11.54 0.10
N LEU A 16 15.42 -10.81 -0.95
CA LEU A 16 14.43 -11.26 -1.93
C LEU A 16 14.95 -12.45 -2.74
N ALA A 17 16.19 -12.39 -3.24
CA ALA A 17 16.81 -13.49 -3.98
C ALA A 17 16.90 -14.79 -3.15
N GLN A 18 17.26 -14.68 -1.86
CA GLN A 18 17.30 -15.80 -0.93
C GLN A 18 15.91 -16.40 -0.66
N ARG A 19 14.87 -15.57 -0.62
CA ARG A 19 13.47 -16.00 -0.41
C ARG A 19 12.84 -16.65 -1.63
N VAL A 20 13.18 -16.19 -2.83
CA VAL A 20 12.66 -16.72 -4.10
C VAL A 20 13.35 -18.04 -4.46
N GLY A 21 14.63 -18.20 -4.13
CA GLY A 21 15.39 -19.41 -4.45
C GLY A 21 15.51 -19.67 -5.96
N ILE A 22 16.23 -20.74 -6.34
CA ILE A 22 16.44 -21.10 -7.76
C ILE A 22 15.13 -21.58 -8.41
N SER A 23 14.22 -22.18 -7.63
CA SER A 23 12.90 -22.64 -8.08
C SER A 23 11.90 -21.51 -8.34
N GLY A 24 12.02 -20.37 -7.64
CA GLY A 24 11.09 -19.24 -7.78
C GLY A 24 11.40 -18.27 -8.92
N LEU A 25 12.53 -18.43 -9.62
CA LEU A 25 12.85 -17.61 -10.78
C LEU A 25 11.78 -17.75 -11.87
N GLY A 26 11.31 -18.97 -12.15
CA GLY A 26 10.25 -19.22 -13.12
C GLY A 26 8.93 -18.52 -12.77
N ASP A 27 8.59 -18.50 -11.48
CA ASP A 27 7.39 -17.81 -11.00
C ASP A 27 7.56 -16.29 -11.00
N LEU A 28 8.78 -15.77 -10.76
CA LEU A 28 9.10 -14.36 -10.88
C LEU A 28 8.93 -13.85 -12.31
N TRP A 29 9.31 -14.65 -13.31
CA TRP A 29 9.06 -14.36 -14.71
C TRP A 29 7.57 -14.44 -15.08
N ARG A 30 6.78 -15.33 -14.45
CA ARG A 30 5.32 -15.40 -14.63
C ARG A 30 4.57 -14.19 -14.07
N ILE A 31 5.13 -13.49 -13.08
CA ILE A 31 4.57 -12.25 -12.54
C ILE A 31 4.65 -11.09 -13.56
N GLN A 32 5.36 -11.30 -14.69
CA GLN A 32 5.51 -10.34 -15.78
C GLN A 32 5.88 -8.93 -15.27
N PRO A 33 6.96 -8.80 -14.50
CA PRO A 33 7.29 -7.55 -13.77
C PRO A 33 7.57 -6.36 -14.71
N PHE A 34 7.86 -6.63 -15.98
CA PHE A 34 8.11 -5.63 -17.01
C PHE A 34 6.93 -5.39 -17.96
N ALA A 35 5.82 -6.12 -17.80
CA ALA A 35 4.63 -5.91 -18.61
C ALA A 35 3.76 -4.82 -18.00
N THR A 36 3.30 -3.92 -18.87
CA THR A 36 2.32 -2.90 -18.49
C THR A 36 0.94 -3.53 -18.39
N LEU A 37 0.08 -2.97 -17.55
CA LEU A 37 -1.31 -3.39 -17.40
C LEU A 37 -2.00 -3.44 -18.76
N TRP A 38 -1.80 -2.42 -19.60
CA TRP A 38 -2.39 -2.38 -20.94
C TRP A 38 -1.90 -3.51 -21.85
N SER A 39 -0.59 -3.79 -21.86
CA SER A 39 -0.04 -4.88 -22.68
C SER A 39 -0.54 -6.25 -22.23
N ALA A 40 -0.63 -6.47 -20.90
CA ALA A 40 -1.16 -7.70 -20.34
C ALA A 40 -2.65 -7.87 -20.68
N LEU A 41 -3.47 -6.84 -20.52
CA LEU A 41 -4.89 -6.91 -20.87
C LEU A 41 -5.12 -7.23 -22.35
N GLY A 42 -4.25 -6.72 -23.23
CA GLY A 42 -4.26 -7.00 -24.68
C GLY A 42 -4.07 -8.47 -25.05
N THR A 43 -3.47 -9.28 -24.18
CA THR A 43 -3.35 -10.74 -24.42
C THR A 43 -4.61 -11.51 -24.00
N PHE A 44 -5.41 -10.97 -23.09
CA PHE A 44 -6.65 -11.59 -22.60
C PHE A 44 -7.90 -11.14 -23.34
N PHE A 45 -7.98 -9.87 -23.73
CA PHE A 45 -9.18 -9.27 -24.30
C PHE A 45 -8.94 -8.68 -25.68
N ARG A 46 -9.81 -9.01 -26.63
CA ARG A 46 -9.84 -8.39 -27.98
C ARG A 46 -10.81 -7.21 -28.07
N ASP A 47 -11.81 -7.14 -27.20
CA ASP A 47 -12.80 -6.06 -27.18
C ASP A 47 -12.20 -4.81 -26.52
N PRO A 48 -12.15 -3.66 -27.22
CA PRO A 48 -11.58 -2.42 -26.67
C PRO A 48 -12.31 -1.93 -25.42
N ARG A 49 -13.59 -2.25 -25.24
CA ARG A 49 -14.37 -1.88 -24.05
C ARG A 49 -13.93 -2.66 -22.82
N LEU A 50 -13.55 -3.92 -22.99
CA LEU A 50 -13.00 -4.74 -21.89
C LEU A 50 -11.59 -4.26 -21.53
N LEU A 51 -10.76 -3.92 -22.53
CA LEU A 51 -9.46 -3.29 -22.29
C LEU A 51 -9.60 -1.99 -21.48
N GLN A 52 -10.57 -1.14 -21.82
CA GLN A 52 -10.86 0.08 -21.08
C GLN A 52 -11.37 -0.20 -19.66
N LEU A 53 -12.33 -1.14 -19.52
CA LEU A 53 -12.93 -1.51 -18.23
C LEU A 53 -11.87 -1.95 -17.22
N PHE A 54 -10.98 -2.85 -17.63
CA PHE A 54 -9.92 -3.36 -16.75
C PHE A 54 -8.72 -2.40 -16.68
N GLY A 55 -8.45 -1.62 -17.73
CA GLY A 55 -7.43 -0.57 -17.72
C GLY A 55 -7.72 0.51 -16.67
N ARG A 56 -9.00 0.76 -16.36
CA ARG A 56 -9.43 1.68 -15.29
C ARG A 56 -8.80 1.35 -13.93
N TYR A 57 -8.47 0.10 -13.62
CA TYR A 57 -7.87 -0.26 -12.33
C TYR A 57 -6.51 0.43 -12.07
N ALA A 58 -5.83 0.94 -13.10
CA ALA A 58 -4.65 1.78 -12.91
C ALA A 58 -4.94 3.06 -12.11
N THR A 59 -6.18 3.59 -12.20
CA THR A 59 -6.58 4.82 -11.50
C THR A 59 -6.66 4.67 -9.98
N TYR A 60 -6.73 3.44 -9.45
CA TYR A 60 -6.79 3.19 -8.00
C TYR A 60 -5.49 3.57 -7.29
N CYS A 61 -4.37 3.56 -8.02
CA CYS A 61 -3.08 4.05 -7.54
C CYS A 61 -2.70 5.41 -8.18
N GLY A 62 -3.64 6.09 -8.84
CA GLY A 62 -3.38 7.32 -9.58
C GLY A 62 -2.45 7.15 -10.79
N ALA A 63 -2.35 5.94 -11.35
CA ALA A 63 -1.42 5.61 -12.43
C ALA A 63 -2.13 5.52 -13.81
N SER A 64 -1.31 5.56 -14.87
CA SER A 64 -1.76 5.28 -16.24
C SER A 64 -1.66 3.78 -16.54
N PRO A 65 -2.64 3.14 -17.20
CA PRO A 65 -2.55 1.71 -17.55
C PRO A 65 -1.42 1.39 -18.52
N PHE A 66 -0.90 2.40 -19.23
CA PHE A 66 0.23 2.25 -20.15
C PHE A 66 1.58 2.19 -19.44
N THR A 67 1.66 2.56 -18.16
CA THR A 67 2.90 2.56 -17.36
C THR A 67 2.79 1.73 -16.10
N ALA A 68 1.57 1.53 -15.59
CA ALA A 68 1.32 0.72 -14.42
C ALA A 68 1.67 -0.75 -14.67
N PRO A 69 2.20 -1.47 -13.67
CA PRO A 69 2.50 -2.89 -13.80
C PRO A 69 1.21 -3.73 -13.88
N ALA A 70 1.28 -4.87 -14.58
CA ALA A 70 0.15 -5.80 -14.70
C ALA A 70 -0.36 -6.35 -13.35
N THR A 71 0.47 -6.31 -12.30
CA THR A 71 0.10 -6.71 -10.93
C THR A 71 -1.07 -5.92 -10.35
N LEU A 72 -1.42 -4.74 -10.88
CA LEU A 72 -2.61 -4.01 -10.46
C LEU A 72 -3.93 -4.77 -10.73
N MET A 73 -3.92 -5.81 -11.56
CA MET A 73 -5.08 -6.71 -11.71
C MET A 73 -5.48 -7.42 -10.41
N LEU A 74 -4.60 -7.46 -9.40
CA LEU A 74 -4.97 -7.92 -8.05
C LEU A 74 -6.13 -7.11 -7.47
N VAL A 75 -6.25 -5.83 -7.80
CA VAL A 75 -7.38 -4.99 -7.36
C VAL A 75 -8.70 -5.55 -7.90
N ALA A 76 -8.74 -5.87 -9.20
CA ALA A 76 -9.92 -6.47 -9.82
C ALA A 76 -10.28 -7.83 -9.18
N HIS A 77 -9.28 -8.61 -8.78
CA HIS A 77 -9.50 -9.87 -8.08
C HIS A 77 -10.08 -9.66 -6.67
N VAL A 78 -9.56 -8.70 -5.92
CA VAL A 78 -10.09 -8.37 -4.58
C VAL A 78 -11.54 -7.88 -4.67
N GLU A 79 -11.89 -7.08 -5.67
CA GLU A 79 -13.27 -6.62 -5.87
C GLU A 79 -14.25 -7.75 -6.21
N GLN A 80 -13.78 -8.85 -6.81
CA GLN A 80 -14.63 -10.03 -7.03
C GLN A 80 -15.02 -10.71 -5.71
N ALA A 81 -14.22 -10.57 -4.65
CA ALA A 81 -14.57 -11.08 -3.33
C ALA A 81 -15.68 -10.26 -2.65
N GLY A 82 -15.96 -9.06 -3.16
CA GLY A 82 -17.04 -8.20 -2.70
C GLY A 82 -16.65 -6.73 -2.65
N VAL A 83 -17.67 -5.88 -2.64
CA VAL A 83 -17.55 -4.44 -2.39
C VAL A 83 -18.52 -4.09 -1.27
N TRP A 84 -17.98 -3.54 -0.18
CA TRP A 84 -18.76 -3.20 1.01
C TRP A 84 -18.89 -1.70 1.17
N THR A 85 -20.02 -1.27 1.71
CA THR A 85 -20.28 0.12 2.09
C THR A 85 -20.38 0.22 3.61
N VAL A 86 -19.72 1.21 4.19
CA VAL A 86 -19.84 1.51 5.62
C VAL A 86 -21.06 2.41 5.83
N ALA A 87 -21.94 2.04 6.76
CA ALA A 87 -23.04 2.91 7.19
C ALA A 87 -22.48 4.23 7.75
N GLY A 88 -22.94 5.38 7.24
CA GLY A 88 -22.35 6.69 7.55
C GLY A 88 -21.09 7.05 6.74
N GLY A 89 -20.68 6.19 5.80
CA GLY A 89 -19.58 6.44 4.88
C GLY A 89 -18.18 6.28 5.49
N MET A 90 -17.15 6.63 4.72
CA MET A 90 -15.75 6.46 5.13
C MET A 90 -15.37 7.27 6.38
N SER A 91 -16.04 8.39 6.64
CA SER A 91 -15.82 9.18 7.86
C SER A 91 -16.23 8.42 9.12
N ALA A 92 -17.28 7.58 9.06
CA ALA A 92 -17.70 6.78 10.20
C ALA A 92 -16.66 5.70 10.53
N LEU A 93 -16.02 5.12 9.51
CA LEU A 93 -14.90 4.20 9.72
C LEU A 93 -13.72 4.88 10.40
N ALA A 94 -13.34 6.08 9.93
CA ALA A 94 -12.26 6.86 10.55
C ALA A 94 -12.58 7.20 12.03
N GLY A 95 -13.82 7.59 12.32
CA GLY A 95 -14.30 7.82 13.68
C GLY A 95 -14.20 6.57 14.56
N ALA A 96 -14.69 5.42 14.09
CA ALA A 96 -14.63 4.17 14.85
C ALA A 96 -13.19 3.74 15.19
N VAL A 97 -12.23 3.96 14.28
CA VAL A 97 -10.81 3.69 14.53
C VAL A 97 -10.24 4.66 15.56
N ALA A 98 -10.57 5.96 15.47
CA ALA A 98 -10.14 6.96 16.44
C ALA A 98 -10.69 6.66 17.84
N ASP A 99 -11.98 6.33 17.95
CA ASP A 99 -12.63 5.96 19.20
C ASP A 99 -11.97 4.74 19.84
N LEU A 100 -11.72 3.69 19.05
CA LEU A 100 -11.03 2.49 19.53
C LEU A 100 -9.61 2.82 20.00
N ALA A 101 -8.86 3.64 19.27
CA ALA A 101 -7.52 4.04 19.66
C ALA A 101 -7.54 4.82 20.99
N THR A 102 -8.47 5.76 21.16
CA THR A 102 -8.62 6.51 22.42
C THR A 102 -9.03 5.62 23.58
N GLN A 103 -9.92 4.65 23.37
CA GLN A 103 -10.25 3.62 24.37
C GLN A 103 -9.02 2.78 24.77
N ARG A 104 -8.04 2.65 23.88
CA ARG A 104 -6.75 1.98 24.15
C ARG A 104 -5.67 2.93 24.69
N GLY A 105 -6.02 4.16 25.04
CA GLY A 105 -5.12 5.15 25.64
C GLY A 105 -4.42 6.08 24.66
N ALA A 106 -4.73 6.03 23.36
CA ALA A 106 -4.18 6.97 22.40
C ALA A 106 -4.74 8.39 22.60
N THR A 107 -3.88 9.40 22.50
CA THR A 107 -4.27 10.82 22.52
C THR A 107 -4.08 11.43 21.13
N PHE A 108 -5.12 12.08 20.60
CA PHE A 108 -5.05 12.77 19.32
C PHE A 108 -4.87 14.28 19.52
N ARG A 109 -3.84 14.85 18.89
CA ARG A 109 -3.58 16.30 18.87
C ARG A 109 -3.81 16.82 17.45
N PHE A 110 -4.99 17.37 17.20
CA PHE A 110 -5.35 17.95 15.90
C PHE A 110 -4.82 19.38 15.75
N GLY A 111 -4.66 19.85 14.50
CA GLY A 111 -4.12 21.18 14.21
C GLY A 111 -2.68 21.40 14.70
N THR A 112 -1.98 20.32 15.05
CA THR A 112 -0.63 20.35 15.61
C THR A 112 0.35 19.91 14.52
N HIS A 113 1.08 20.86 13.92
CA HIS A 113 2.01 20.57 12.83
C HIS A 113 3.33 20.01 13.37
N VAL A 114 3.85 18.97 12.72
CA VAL A 114 5.15 18.38 13.03
C VAL A 114 6.19 18.96 12.06
N ASP A 115 7.16 19.71 12.59
CA ASP A 115 8.21 20.38 11.81
C ASP A 115 9.39 19.46 11.52
N ARG A 116 9.71 18.55 12.45
CA ARG A 116 10.93 17.74 12.36
C ARG A 116 10.80 16.39 13.05
N ILE A 117 11.39 15.37 12.46
CA ILE A 117 11.66 14.07 13.11
C ILE A 117 13.03 14.14 13.78
N LEU A 118 13.11 13.76 15.05
CA LEU A 118 14.35 13.67 15.81
C LEU A 118 14.99 12.29 15.62
N THR A 119 16.30 12.26 15.47
CA THR A 119 17.07 11.03 15.36
C THR A 119 18.31 11.07 16.25
N GLU A 120 18.52 10.02 17.03
CA GLU A 120 19.69 9.84 17.90
C GLU A 120 20.26 8.43 17.69
N GLY A 121 21.58 8.31 17.58
CA GLY A 121 22.23 7.02 17.35
C GLY A 121 21.77 6.28 16.08
N GLY A 122 21.28 7.01 15.07
CA GLY A 122 20.75 6.42 13.82
C GLY A 122 19.33 5.85 13.94
N ARG A 123 18.62 6.09 15.04
CA ARG A 123 17.22 5.71 15.25
C ARG A 123 16.35 6.95 15.47
N VAL A 124 15.06 6.85 15.17
CA VAL A 124 14.08 7.89 15.52
C VAL A 124 13.96 7.95 17.04
N SER A 125 13.92 9.17 17.60
CA SER A 125 13.79 9.40 19.04
C SER A 125 12.63 10.34 19.41
N GLY A 126 11.88 10.84 18.43
CA GLY A 126 10.74 11.73 18.66
C GLY A 126 10.47 12.69 17.51
N VAL A 127 9.69 13.72 17.80
CA VAL A 127 9.34 14.80 16.86
C VAL A 127 9.42 16.18 17.53
N VAL A 128 9.59 17.22 16.73
CA VAL A 128 9.46 18.63 17.13
C VAL A 128 8.24 19.21 16.44
N LEU A 129 7.39 19.87 17.20
CA LEU A 129 6.20 20.57 16.72
C LEU A 129 6.55 22.00 16.26
N SER A 130 5.64 22.62 15.51
CA SER A 130 5.84 23.99 14.99
C SER A 130 5.96 25.08 16.07
N ASP A 131 5.49 24.81 17.28
CA ASP A 131 5.64 25.69 18.45
C ASP A 131 6.95 25.45 19.23
N GLY A 132 7.79 24.52 18.76
CA GLY A 132 9.04 24.13 19.39
C GLY A 132 8.92 23.04 20.45
N GLU A 133 7.71 22.57 20.77
CA GLU A 133 7.51 21.44 21.69
C GLU A 133 8.18 20.18 21.13
N ARG A 134 8.82 19.39 22.01
CA ARG A 134 9.43 18.11 21.65
C ARG A 134 8.63 16.97 22.26
N ILE A 135 8.21 16.03 21.43
CA ILE A 135 7.51 14.81 21.85
C ILE A 135 8.44 13.61 21.61
N PRO A 136 8.94 12.94 22.67
CA PRO A 136 9.81 11.77 22.52
C PRO A 136 9.05 10.53 22.02
N ALA A 137 9.75 9.63 21.34
CA ALA A 137 9.25 8.32 20.88
C ALA A 137 10.38 7.26 20.91
N ASP A 138 10.00 5.98 20.96
CA ASP A 138 10.88 4.80 21.09
C ASP A 138 11.34 4.15 19.77
#